data_AF-A0A6V7QG27-F1
#
_entry.id   AF-A0A6V7QG27-F1
#
_cell.length_a   1.000
_cell.length_b   1.000
_cell.length_c   1.000
_cell.angle_alpha   90.00
_cell.angle_beta   90.00
_cell.angle_gamma   90.00
#
_symmetry.space_group_name_H-M   'P 1'
#
loop_
_entity.id
_entity.type
_entity.pdbx_description
1 polymer ?
#
loop_
_entity_poly.entity_id
_entity_poly.type
_entity_poly.pdbx_seq_one_letter_code
_entity_poly.pdbx_strand_id
1 'polypeptide(L)'
;MFVSMDPSPVTEEIDRCFEGFAAGFRSVPINFPGTTFHHALQCRRKLSAIFREELAKRKEKKHGVEEAGDLMNGLMQVEDDEGKQMSDDEVIDNTITLVLAGYKSTSLAIMWALYHLSKTPDVLHKLREENILLRKEKKGEFLTLDDTYQLKYTSKVVEETLRLGNITMSVPRVANRDIEYQETGETWHVPSVRRGRRICAGNMLARLNLTIILHHLSVGYKWELLNPNAKISHFPHPRPVDGAAMKFSTL
;
A
#
# COMPACT_ATOMS: atom_id res chain seq x y z
N MET A 1 -1.19 0.12 -12.29
CA MET A 1 -0.23 0.90 -11.48
C MET A 1 1.15 0.25 -11.46
N PHE A 2 1.30 -1.00 -11.03
CA PHE A 2 2.64 -1.62 -10.97
C PHE A 2 3.05 -2.34 -12.26
N VAL A 3 2.25 -3.30 -12.74
CA VAL A 3 2.61 -4.11 -13.93
C VAL A 3 1.47 -4.14 -14.97
N SER A 4 0.44 -3.31 -14.77
CA SER A 4 -0.71 -3.11 -15.68
C SER A 4 -1.24 -4.39 -16.35
N MET A 5 -1.41 -5.44 -15.55
CA MET A 5 -1.98 -6.71 -15.99
C MET A 5 -3.50 -6.70 -15.76
N ASP A 6 -4.25 -7.20 -16.74
CA ASP A 6 -5.69 -7.40 -16.60
C ASP A 6 -6.02 -8.58 -15.67
N PRO A 7 -7.17 -8.53 -14.98
CA PRO A 7 -7.65 -9.65 -14.17
C PRO A 7 -7.66 -10.96 -14.97
N SER A 8 -6.97 -11.96 -14.43
CA SER A 8 -6.75 -13.26 -15.04
C SER A 8 -6.30 -14.28 -13.99
N PRO A 9 -6.32 -15.60 -14.29
CA PRO A 9 -5.79 -16.62 -13.38
C PRO A 9 -4.33 -16.37 -12.97
N VAL A 10 -3.54 -15.72 -13.84
CA VAL A 10 -2.17 -15.31 -13.53
C VAL A 10 -2.15 -14.26 -12.43
N THR A 11 -3.01 -13.23 -12.51
CA THR A 11 -3.09 -12.21 -11.45
C THR A 11 -3.60 -12.76 -10.11
N GLU A 12 -4.47 -13.77 -10.13
CA GLU A 12 -4.88 -14.49 -8.91
C GLU A 12 -3.73 -15.33 -8.32
N GLU A 13 -2.87 -15.93 -9.16
CA GLU A 13 -1.66 -16.60 -8.68
C GLU A 13 -0.63 -15.61 -8.13
N ILE A 14 -0.48 -14.44 -8.73
CA ILE A 14 0.36 -13.35 -8.23
C ILE A 14 -0.11 -12.93 -6.82
N ASP A 15 -1.41 -12.70 -6.64
CA ASP A 15 -1.99 -12.32 -5.35
C ASP A 15 -1.70 -13.37 -4.27
N ARG A 16 -2.03 -14.64 -4.53
CA ARG A 16 -1.71 -15.77 -3.63
C ARG A 16 -0.22 -15.87 -3.31
N CYS A 17 0.65 -15.65 -4.29
CA CYS A 17 2.09 -15.68 -4.06
C CYS A 17 2.57 -14.50 -3.20
N PHE A 18 2.01 -13.29 -3.35
CA PHE A 18 2.34 -12.17 -2.48
C PHE A 18 1.89 -12.39 -1.04
N GLU A 19 0.76 -13.05 -0.82
CA GLU A 19 0.33 -13.46 0.52
C GLU A 19 1.34 -14.40 1.18
N GLY A 20 1.73 -15.48 0.47
CA GLY A 20 2.73 -16.44 0.96
C GLY A 20 4.11 -15.80 1.15
N PHE A 21 4.52 -14.91 0.24
CA PHE A 21 5.78 -14.20 0.32
C PHE A 21 5.82 -13.24 1.53
N ALA A 22 4.75 -12.47 1.76
CA ALA A 22 4.64 -11.57 2.90
C ALA A 22 4.69 -12.33 4.24
N ALA A 23 4.09 -13.51 4.31
CA ALA A 23 4.12 -14.36 5.52
C ALA A 23 5.55 -14.82 5.86
N GLY A 24 6.37 -15.15 4.87
CA GLY A 24 7.74 -15.58 5.09
C GLY A 24 8.68 -14.49 5.62
N PHE A 25 8.43 -13.23 5.26
CA PHE A 25 9.28 -12.10 5.67
C PHE A 25 9.43 -11.95 7.19
N ARG A 26 8.43 -12.40 7.98
CA ARG A 26 8.47 -12.38 9.44
C ARG A 26 8.56 -13.76 10.09
N SER A 27 8.80 -14.79 9.30
CA SER A 27 8.97 -16.16 9.79
C SER A 27 10.42 -16.43 10.20
N VAL A 28 10.62 -17.49 10.98
CA VAL A 28 11.98 -17.98 11.28
C VAL A 28 12.61 -18.45 9.97
N PRO A 29 13.86 -18.04 9.64
CA PRO A 29 14.48 -18.29 8.34
C PRO A 29 15.00 -19.74 8.19
N ILE A 30 14.13 -20.73 8.40
CA ILE A 30 14.42 -22.16 8.24
C ILE A 30 13.86 -22.62 6.91
N ASN A 31 14.73 -22.95 5.96
CA ASN A 31 14.32 -23.42 4.63
C ASN A 31 14.08 -24.93 4.63
N PHE A 32 12.98 -25.38 5.22
CA PHE A 32 12.58 -26.79 5.22
C PHE A 32 11.15 -26.97 4.67
N PRO A 33 10.87 -28.00 3.85
CA PRO A 33 9.52 -28.24 3.32
C PRO A 33 8.45 -28.24 4.43
N GLY A 34 7.36 -27.49 4.22
CA GLY A 34 6.29 -27.29 5.21
C GLY A 34 6.44 -26.05 6.10
N THR A 35 7.61 -25.40 6.11
CA THR A 35 7.79 -24.13 6.83
C THR A 35 7.28 -22.92 6.03
N THR A 36 6.86 -21.86 6.73
CA THR A 36 6.44 -20.59 6.10
C THR A 36 7.57 -19.95 5.28
N PHE A 37 8.81 -20.03 5.76
CA PHE A 37 9.96 -19.48 5.03
C PHE A 37 10.22 -20.24 3.71
N HIS A 38 10.16 -21.57 3.73
CA HIS A 38 10.27 -22.37 2.50
C HIS A 38 9.17 -22.03 1.49
N HIS A 39 7.92 -21.91 1.95
CA HIS A 39 6.81 -21.52 1.08
C HIS A 39 7.01 -20.13 0.47
N ALA A 40 7.46 -19.15 1.26
CA ALA A 40 7.76 -17.82 0.75
C ALA A 40 8.88 -17.80 -0.30
N LEU A 41 9.90 -18.65 -0.17
CA LEU A 41 10.92 -18.82 -1.20
C LEU A 41 10.35 -19.43 -2.49
N GLN A 42 9.38 -20.36 -2.38
CA GLN A 42 8.67 -20.88 -3.55
C GLN A 42 7.84 -19.78 -4.22
N CYS A 43 7.09 -18.98 -3.45
CA CYS A 43 6.34 -17.83 -3.94
C CYS A 43 7.26 -16.82 -4.63
N ARG A 44 8.41 -16.49 -4.03
CA ARG A 44 9.41 -15.60 -4.66
C ARG A 44 9.86 -16.14 -6.01
N ARG A 45 10.21 -17.43 -6.11
CA ARG A 45 10.61 -18.05 -7.38
C ARG A 45 9.52 -17.96 -8.45
N LYS A 46 8.26 -18.21 -8.08
CA LYS A 46 7.11 -18.09 -8.99
C LYS A 46 6.91 -16.65 -9.47
N LEU A 47 6.90 -15.68 -8.54
CA LEU A 47 6.78 -14.27 -8.87
C LEU A 47 7.90 -13.82 -9.81
N SER A 48 9.15 -14.21 -9.53
CA SER A 48 10.28 -13.91 -10.41
C SER A 48 10.11 -14.51 -11.80
N ALA A 49 9.60 -15.73 -11.93
CA ALA A 49 9.34 -16.35 -13.23
C ALA A 49 8.26 -15.59 -14.02
N ILE A 50 7.14 -15.25 -13.38
CA ILE A 50 6.04 -14.50 -14.00
C ILE A 50 6.52 -13.13 -14.48
N PHE A 51 7.22 -12.38 -13.63
CA PHE A 51 7.71 -11.05 -13.99
C PHE A 51 8.84 -11.08 -15.01
N ARG A 52 9.64 -12.15 -15.06
CA ARG A 52 10.64 -12.33 -16.12
C ARG A 52 9.99 -12.56 -17.47
N GLU A 53 8.93 -13.36 -17.53
CA GLU A 53 8.17 -13.57 -18.76
C GLU A 53 7.51 -12.26 -19.24
N GLU A 54 6.93 -11.49 -18.32
CA GLU A 54 6.34 -10.19 -18.63
C GLU A 54 7.38 -9.16 -19.12
N LEU A 55 8.55 -9.12 -18.47
CA LEU A 55 9.67 -8.28 -18.91
C LEU A 55 10.14 -8.65 -20.32
N ALA A 56 10.26 -9.94 -20.64
CA ALA A 56 10.65 -10.40 -21.96
C ALA A 56 9.64 -9.98 -23.04
N LYS A 57 8.34 -10.16 -22.79
CA LYS A 57 7.26 -9.72 -23.70
C LYS A 57 7.32 -8.23 -24.00
N ARG A 58 7.67 -7.42 -23.02
CA ARG A 58 7.79 -5.95 -23.18
C ARG A 58 8.99 -5.58 -24.04
N LYS A 59 10.13 -6.25 -23.86
CA LYS A 59 11.33 -6.03 -24.68
C LYS A 59 11.14 -6.43 -26.15
N GLU A 60 10.31 -7.44 -26.42
CA GLU A 60 9.99 -7.87 -27.78
C GLU A 60 9.08 -6.89 -28.54
N LYS A 61 8.22 -6.15 -27.82
CA LYS A 61 7.36 -5.11 -28.39
C LYS A 61 8.20 -3.85 -28.69
N LYS A 62 8.73 -3.74 -29.92
CA LYS A 62 9.42 -2.52 -30.42
C LYS A 62 8.54 -1.26 -30.33
N HIS A 63 9.20 -0.11 -30.09
CA HIS A 63 8.66 1.26 -30.07
C HIS A 63 7.53 1.48 -31.10
N GLY A 64 6.32 1.78 -30.63
CA GLY A 64 5.18 2.12 -31.48
C GLY A 64 3.81 1.72 -30.93
N VAL A 65 3.76 0.84 -29.94
CA VAL A 65 2.58 0.64 -29.08
C VAL A 65 2.77 1.54 -27.86
N GLU A 66 1.74 2.29 -27.44
CA GLU A 66 1.77 3.10 -26.21
C GLU A 66 2.47 2.30 -25.11
N GLU A 67 3.67 2.73 -24.75
CA GLU A 67 4.42 2.10 -23.68
C GLU A 67 3.57 2.18 -22.42
N ALA A 68 3.26 1.03 -21.83
CA ALA A 68 2.49 1.00 -20.60
C ALA A 68 3.20 1.91 -19.57
N GLY A 69 2.56 3.00 -19.18
CA GLY A 69 3.09 3.97 -18.21
C GLY A 69 3.05 3.42 -16.78
N ASP A 70 3.66 2.26 -16.55
CA ASP A 70 3.66 1.53 -15.28
C ASP A 70 5.05 1.41 -14.67
N LEU A 71 5.09 0.87 -13.44
CA LEU A 71 6.33 0.78 -12.68
C LEU A 71 7.40 -0.05 -13.41
N MET A 72 7.04 -1.21 -13.98
CA MET A 72 8.03 -2.07 -14.61
C MET A 72 8.69 -1.38 -15.81
N ASN A 73 7.88 -0.73 -16.66
CA ASN A 73 8.43 0.07 -17.77
C ASN A 73 9.28 1.24 -17.27
N GLY A 74 8.82 1.95 -16.23
CA GLY A 74 9.61 3.01 -15.61
C GLY A 74 10.99 2.51 -15.16
N LEU A 75 11.06 1.39 -14.44
CA LEU A 75 12.32 0.81 -13.96
C LEU A 75 13.25 0.37 -15.11
N MET A 76 12.72 -0.04 -16.25
CA MET A 76 13.53 -0.39 -17.44
C MET A 76 14.18 0.84 -18.08
N GLN A 77 13.55 2.01 -17.96
CA GLN A 77 13.97 3.24 -18.64
C GLN A 77 14.80 4.17 -17.75
N VAL A 78 14.83 3.95 -16.43
CA VAL A 78 15.65 4.77 -15.53
C VAL A 78 17.13 4.49 -15.78
N GLU A 79 17.86 5.57 -16.02
CA GLU A 79 19.31 5.61 -16.10
C GLU A 79 19.88 6.30 -14.86
N ASP A 80 21.04 5.85 -14.39
CA ASP A 80 21.81 6.55 -13.37
C ASP A 80 22.60 7.74 -13.95
N ASP A 81 23.36 8.43 -13.09
CA ASP A 81 24.15 9.61 -13.48
C ASP A 81 25.25 9.27 -14.53
N GLU A 82 25.58 7.98 -14.71
CA GLU A 82 26.54 7.48 -15.70
C GLU A 82 25.84 6.97 -16.98
N GLY A 83 24.51 7.07 -17.07
CA GLY A 83 23.72 6.58 -18.21
C GLY A 83 23.47 5.07 -18.18
N LYS A 84 23.71 4.40 -17.05
CA LYS A 84 23.54 2.95 -16.93
C LYS A 84 22.11 2.61 -16.49
N GLN A 85 21.49 1.68 -17.23
CA GLN A 85 20.17 1.14 -16.92
C GLN A 85 20.24 -0.04 -15.94
N MET A 86 19.11 -0.31 -15.26
CA MET A 86 18.96 -1.49 -14.41
C MET A 86 19.05 -2.79 -15.24
N SER A 87 19.69 -3.80 -14.66
CA SER A 87 19.64 -5.16 -15.19
C SER A 87 18.25 -5.78 -15.04
N ASP A 88 17.97 -6.84 -15.80
CA ASP A 88 16.67 -7.54 -15.76
C ASP A 88 16.34 -8.05 -14.36
N ASP A 89 17.33 -8.59 -13.66
CA ASP A 89 17.16 -9.07 -12.30
C ASP A 89 16.89 -7.90 -11.32
N GLU A 90 17.53 -6.74 -11.50
CA GLU A 90 17.23 -5.54 -10.70
C GLU A 90 15.83 -5.01 -10.98
N VAL A 91 15.36 -4.99 -12.24
CA VAL A 91 13.99 -4.60 -12.59
C VAL A 91 12.98 -5.54 -11.94
N ILE A 92 13.20 -6.85 -12.01
CA ILE A 92 12.31 -7.86 -11.43
C ILE A 92 12.29 -7.76 -9.89
N ASP A 93 13.46 -7.70 -9.24
CA ASP A 93 13.56 -7.64 -7.79
C ASP A 93 12.97 -6.32 -7.23
N ASN A 94 13.19 -5.19 -7.91
CA ASN A 94 12.57 -3.91 -7.53
C ASN A 94 11.05 -3.95 -7.74
N THR A 95 10.57 -4.55 -8.84
CA THR A 95 9.12 -4.72 -9.08
C THR A 95 8.47 -5.53 -7.96
N ILE A 96 9.01 -6.70 -7.62
CA ILE A 96 8.50 -7.55 -6.55
C ILE A 96 8.52 -6.81 -5.21
N THR A 97 9.62 -6.11 -4.90
CA THR A 97 9.80 -5.39 -3.64
C THR A 97 8.80 -4.23 -3.51
N LEU A 98 8.59 -3.45 -4.56
CA LEU A 98 7.68 -2.31 -4.55
C LEU A 98 6.22 -2.74 -4.50
N VAL A 99 5.84 -3.82 -5.21
CA VAL A 99 4.49 -4.40 -5.10
C VAL A 99 4.24 -4.91 -3.68
N LEU A 100 5.19 -5.67 -3.10
CA LEU A 100 5.07 -6.12 -1.71
C LEU A 100 4.90 -4.94 -0.74
N ALA A 101 5.69 -3.88 -0.92
CA ALA A 101 5.65 -2.69 -0.08
C ALA A 101 4.29 -1.97 -0.16
N GLY A 102 3.69 -1.88 -1.35
CA GLY A 102 2.39 -1.23 -1.58
C GLY A 102 1.17 -2.09 -1.26
N TYR A 103 1.29 -3.41 -1.30
CA TYR A 103 0.17 -4.35 -1.24
C TYR A 103 -0.46 -4.45 0.15
N LYS A 104 0.27 -4.96 1.17
CA LYS A 104 -0.30 -5.13 2.52
C LYS A 104 -0.46 -3.82 3.29
N SER A 105 0.40 -2.82 3.04
CA SER A 105 0.36 -1.55 3.78
C SER A 105 -0.86 -0.70 3.41
N THR A 106 -1.13 -0.52 2.11
CA THR A 106 -2.25 0.31 1.63
C THR A 106 -3.60 -0.34 1.95
N SER A 107 -3.72 -1.66 1.78
CA SER A 107 -4.93 -2.41 2.13
C SER A 107 -5.28 -2.29 3.63
N LEU A 108 -4.28 -2.40 4.51
CA LEU A 108 -4.46 -2.15 5.94
C LEU A 108 -4.86 -0.71 6.24
N ALA A 109 -4.26 0.27 5.56
CA ALA A 109 -4.62 1.68 5.75
C ALA A 109 -6.08 1.94 5.39
N ILE A 110 -6.56 1.40 4.26
CA ILE A 110 -7.95 1.53 3.80
C ILE A 110 -8.89 0.86 4.81
N MET A 111 -8.56 -0.36 5.25
CA MET A 111 -9.33 -1.08 6.27
C MET A 111 -9.46 -0.26 7.56
N TRP A 112 -8.35 0.30 8.06
CA TRP A 112 -8.37 1.15 9.26
C TRP A 112 -9.19 2.43 9.06
N ALA A 113 -9.14 3.04 7.87
CA ALA A 113 -9.95 4.22 7.56
C ALA A 113 -11.45 3.90 7.70
N LEU A 114 -11.89 2.81 7.06
CA LEU A 114 -13.28 2.37 7.10
C LEU A 114 -13.70 1.94 8.50
N TYR A 115 -12.83 1.21 9.21
CA TYR A 115 -13.06 0.77 10.58
C TYR A 115 -13.28 1.94 11.54
N HIS A 116 -12.40 2.95 11.48
CA HIS A 116 -12.51 4.15 12.32
C HIS A 116 -13.75 4.95 11.96
N LEU A 117 -14.00 5.19 10.66
CA LEU A 117 -15.17 5.94 10.20
C LEU A 117 -16.50 5.27 10.59
N SER A 118 -16.58 3.93 10.57
CA SER A 118 -17.76 3.19 11.07
C SER A 118 -18.01 3.40 12.56
N LYS A 119 -16.98 3.74 13.33
CA LYS A 119 -17.08 3.99 14.78
C LYS A 119 -17.25 5.46 15.14
N THR A 120 -17.11 6.37 14.18
CA THR A 120 -17.20 7.82 14.39
C THR A 120 -18.19 8.46 13.40
N PRO A 121 -19.51 8.32 13.63
CA PRO A 121 -20.54 8.81 12.70
C PRO A 121 -20.44 10.30 12.38
N ASP A 122 -20.09 11.14 13.36
CA ASP A 122 -19.95 12.59 13.17
C ASP A 122 -18.81 12.94 12.20
N VAL A 123 -17.70 12.20 12.28
CA VAL A 123 -16.56 12.37 11.37
C VAL A 123 -16.93 11.92 9.96
N LEU A 124 -17.62 10.79 9.84
CA LEU A 124 -18.12 10.28 8.56
C LEU A 124 -19.12 11.25 7.93
N HIS A 125 -20.02 11.86 8.71
CA HIS A 125 -20.96 12.86 8.23
C HIS A 125 -20.25 14.06 7.60
N LYS A 126 -19.29 14.66 8.33
CA LYS A 126 -18.51 15.80 7.83
C LYS A 126 -17.69 15.45 6.59
N LEU A 127 -17.11 14.25 6.56
CA LEU A 127 -16.39 13.76 5.39
C LEU A 127 -17.34 13.63 4.19
N ARG A 128 -18.55 13.09 4.39
CA ARG A 128 -19.56 12.99 3.33
C ARG A 128 -20.00 14.34 2.79
N GLU A 129 -20.22 15.33 3.67
CA GLU A 129 -20.61 16.67 3.25
C GLU A 129 -19.58 17.26 2.28
N GLU A 130 -18.29 17.24 2.63
CA GLU A 130 -17.21 17.70 1.75
C GLU A 130 -17.19 16.94 0.40
N ASN A 131 -17.27 15.61 0.43
CA ASN A 131 -17.15 14.80 -0.78
C ASN A 131 -18.37 14.89 -1.70
N ILE A 132 -19.59 15.03 -1.14
CA ILE A 132 -20.82 15.24 -1.92
C ILE A 132 -20.81 16.61 -2.60
N LEU A 133 -20.33 17.65 -1.92
CA LEU A 133 -20.20 19.00 -2.50
C LEU A 133 -19.26 18.97 -3.71
N LEU A 134 -18.07 18.38 -3.56
CA LEU A 134 -17.11 18.23 -4.66
C LEU A 134 -17.72 17.46 -5.85
N ARG A 135 -18.42 16.35 -5.60
CA ARG A 135 -19.06 15.57 -6.68
C ARG A 135 -20.12 16.37 -7.44
N LYS A 136 -20.85 17.27 -6.77
CA LYS A 136 -21.88 18.10 -7.39
C LYS A 136 -21.30 19.20 -8.28
N GLU A 137 -20.16 19.78 -7.89
CA GLU A 137 -19.50 20.85 -8.63
C GLU A 137 -18.73 20.33 -9.86
N LYS A 138 -18.29 19.08 -9.79
CA LYS A 138 -17.46 18.47 -10.82
C LYS A 138 -18.24 18.12 -12.09
N LYS A 139 -17.60 18.38 -13.24
CA LYS A 139 -18.01 17.86 -14.54
C LYS A 139 -17.16 16.63 -14.87
N GLY A 140 -17.78 15.44 -14.89
CA GLY A 140 -17.12 14.17 -15.20
C GLY A 140 -17.03 13.21 -14.00
N GLU A 141 -16.83 11.93 -14.30
CA GLU A 141 -16.95 10.85 -13.29
C GLU A 141 -15.68 10.63 -12.45
N PHE A 142 -14.48 10.89 -13.00
CA PHE A 142 -13.20 10.57 -12.36
C PHE A 142 -12.55 11.77 -11.69
N LEU A 143 -12.11 11.62 -10.44
CA LEU A 143 -11.32 12.64 -9.72
C LEU A 143 -10.05 13.02 -10.50
N THR A 144 -9.76 14.32 -10.56
CA THR A 144 -8.46 14.85 -11.00
C THR A 144 -7.53 14.99 -9.80
N LEU A 145 -6.24 15.23 -10.06
CA LEU A 145 -5.29 15.54 -9.00
C LEU A 145 -5.70 16.82 -8.24
N ASP A 146 -6.18 17.84 -8.95
CA ASP A 146 -6.61 19.11 -8.36
C ASP A 146 -7.81 18.94 -7.42
N ASP A 147 -8.74 18.03 -7.76
CA ASP A 147 -9.87 17.70 -6.89
C ASP A 147 -9.39 17.15 -5.55
N THR A 148 -8.32 16.34 -5.55
CA THR A 148 -7.78 15.77 -4.31
C THR A 148 -7.17 16.82 -3.38
N TYR A 149 -6.68 17.94 -3.92
CA TYR A 149 -6.21 19.07 -3.11
C TYR A 149 -7.35 19.87 -2.46
N GLN A 150 -8.57 19.79 -3.01
CA GLN A 150 -9.74 20.46 -2.44
C GLN A 150 -10.34 19.70 -1.25
N LEU A 151 -10.09 18.39 -1.15
CA LEU A 151 -10.58 17.49 -0.09
C LEU A 151 -9.80 17.66 1.24
N LYS A 152 -9.87 18.85 1.83
CA LYS A 152 -9.10 19.25 3.02
C LYS A 152 -9.48 18.46 4.27
N TYR A 153 -10.76 18.19 4.50
CA TYR A 153 -11.25 17.42 5.64
C TYR A 153 -10.95 15.94 5.46
N THR A 154 -11.14 15.41 4.25
CA THR A 154 -10.74 14.04 3.89
C THR A 154 -9.24 13.83 4.14
N SER A 155 -8.40 14.81 3.78
CA SER A 155 -6.97 14.77 4.07
C SER A 155 -6.66 14.67 5.57
N LYS A 156 -7.42 15.38 6.43
CA LYS A 156 -7.29 15.25 7.88
C LYS A 156 -7.67 13.84 8.37
N VAL A 157 -8.74 13.26 7.81
CA VAL A 157 -9.15 11.88 8.13
C VAL A 157 -8.08 10.87 7.70
N VAL A 158 -7.44 11.09 6.55
CA VAL A 158 -6.32 10.27 6.08
C VAL A 158 -5.14 10.33 7.04
N GLU A 159 -4.71 11.52 7.46
CA GLU A 159 -3.61 11.65 8.43
C GLU A 159 -3.95 10.99 9.76
N GLU A 160 -5.16 11.17 10.26
CA GLU A 160 -5.59 10.59 11.53
C GLU A 160 -5.72 9.06 11.45
N THR A 161 -6.16 8.53 10.31
CA THR A 161 -6.16 7.09 10.05
C THR A 161 -4.75 6.53 10.10
N LEU A 162 -3.79 7.18 9.42
CA LEU A 162 -2.39 6.73 9.43
C LEU A 162 -1.75 6.85 10.81
N ARG A 163 -2.14 7.86 11.60
CA ARG A 163 -1.70 8.03 12.98
C ARG A 163 -2.23 6.92 13.90
N LEU A 164 -3.50 6.55 13.79
CA LEU A 164 -4.15 5.56 14.63
C LEU A 164 -3.86 4.11 14.22
N GLY A 165 -3.81 3.84 12.91
CA GLY A 165 -3.64 2.48 12.38
C GLY A 165 -2.26 1.87 12.64
N ASN A 166 -1.25 2.69 12.93
CA ASN A 166 0.13 2.30 13.27
C ASN A 166 0.64 1.09 12.46
N ILE A 167 0.53 1.18 11.13
CA ILE A 167 0.73 0.04 10.20
C ILE A 167 2.14 -0.54 10.32
N THR A 168 3.13 0.30 10.66
CA THR A 168 4.52 -0.13 10.91
C THR A 168 4.91 0.21 12.33
N MET A 169 4.73 -0.73 13.26
CA MET A 169 4.98 -0.52 14.69
C MET A 169 6.44 -0.16 15.03
N SER A 170 7.40 -0.80 14.37
CA SER A 170 8.82 -0.60 14.64
C SER A 170 9.66 -0.81 13.38
N VAL A 171 10.85 -0.23 13.36
CA VAL A 171 11.80 -0.41 12.26
C VAL A 171 13.15 -0.80 12.85
N PRO A 172 13.72 -1.96 12.45
CA PRO A 172 15.01 -2.36 12.96
C PRO A 172 16.09 -1.36 12.50
N ARG A 173 17.07 -1.14 13.37
CA ARG A 173 18.31 -0.40 13.13
C ARG A 173 19.46 -1.19 13.73
N VAL A 174 20.62 -1.10 13.10
CA VAL A 174 21.87 -1.63 13.62
C VAL A 174 22.83 -0.45 13.76
N ALA A 175 23.48 -0.34 14.92
CA ALA A 175 24.52 0.64 15.14
C ALA A 175 25.80 0.17 14.45
N ASN A 176 26.35 0.99 13.55
CA ASN A 176 27.58 0.66 12.84
C ASN A 176 28.85 1.18 13.55
N ARG A 177 28.67 1.79 14.73
CA ARG A 177 29.70 2.33 15.62
C ARG A 177 29.07 2.60 16.97
N ASP A 178 29.90 2.80 17.99
CA ASP A 178 29.44 3.25 19.30
C ASP A 178 28.81 4.66 19.20
N ILE A 179 27.71 4.86 19.94
CA ILE A 179 26.94 6.11 19.93
C ILE A 179 26.67 6.49 21.38
N GLU A 180 27.10 7.68 21.78
CA GLU A 180 26.59 8.32 22.99
C GLU A 180 25.25 9.01 22.66
N TYR A 181 24.18 8.51 23.26
CA TYR A 181 22.85 9.10 23.13
C TYR A 181 22.63 10.10 24.27
N GLN A 182 22.54 11.38 23.94
CA GLN A 182 22.09 12.39 24.90
C GLN A 182 20.56 12.42 24.90
N GLU A 183 19.98 12.15 26.06
CA GLU A 183 18.54 12.24 26.25
C GLU A 183 18.15 13.72 26.17
N THR A 184 17.73 14.17 24.98
CA THR A 184 17.13 15.50 24.86
C THR A 184 15.77 15.41 25.55
N GLY A 185 15.47 16.31 26.49
CA GLY A 185 14.16 16.41 27.15
C GLY A 185 13.01 16.80 26.21
N GLU A 186 13.19 16.58 24.91
CA GLU A 186 12.23 16.85 23.85
C GLU A 186 11.22 15.71 23.75
N THR A 187 9.95 16.08 23.83
CA THR A 187 8.87 15.13 23.57
C THR A 187 8.79 14.88 22.06
N TRP A 188 9.31 13.75 21.60
CA TRP A 188 9.17 13.35 20.21
C TRP A 188 7.72 12.93 19.93
N HIS A 189 6.98 13.74 19.17
CA HIS A 189 5.74 13.28 18.57
C HIS A 189 6.07 12.18 17.56
N VAL A 190 5.59 10.95 17.81
CA VAL A 190 5.73 9.83 16.87
C VAL A 190 4.96 10.21 15.60
N PRO A 191 5.64 10.58 14.50
CA PRO A 191 4.94 10.99 13.30
C PRO A 191 4.35 9.73 12.65
N SER A 192 3.18 9.86 12.02
CA SER A 192 2.56 8.80 11.20
C SER A 192 3.49 8.31 10.08
N VAL A 193 4.50 9.11 9.72
CA VAL A 193 5.49 8.82 8.68
C VAL A 193 6.91 8.80 9.27
N ARG A 194 7.69 7.81 8.84
CA ARG A 194 9.14 7.75 9.09
C ARG A 194 9.84 9.05 8.65
N ARG A 195 10.71 9.60 9.50
CA ARG A 195 11.59 10.73 9.14
C ARG A 195 13.00 10.24 8.78
N GLY A 196 13.76 11.12 8.11
CA GLY A 196 15.15 10.87 7.73
C GLY A 196 15.33 10.21 6.36
N ARG A 197 16.52 9.67 6.11
CA ARG A 197 16.94 9.18 4.77
C ARG A 197 16.16 7.99 4.22
N ARG A 198 15.39 7.29 5.06
CA ARG A 198 14.53 6.15 4.68
C ARG A 198 13.04 6.48 4.91
N ILE A 199 12.65 7.72 4.63
CA ILE A 199 11.24 8.09 4.53
C ILE A 199 10.54 7.18 3.51
N CYS A 200 9.28 6.83 3.76
CA CYS A 200 8.53 5.94 2.87
C CYS A 200 8.38 6.60 1.49
N ALA A 201 8.93 5.99 0.44
CA ALA A 201 8.82 6.52 -0.92
C ALA A 201 7.36 6.51 -1.43
N GLY A 202 6.57 5.50 -1.03
CA GLY A 202 5.14 5.38 -1.38
C GLY A 202 4.19 6.21 -0.52
N ASN A 203 4.70 7.13 0.31
CA ASN A 203 3.91 7.85 1.32
C ASN A 203 2.82 8.76 0.72
N MET A 204 3.14 9.45 -0.38
CA MET A 204 2.17 10.29 -1.10
C MET A 204 1.16 9.43 -1.86
N LEU A 205 1.63 8.34 -2.47
CA LEU A 205 0.77 7.39 -3.17
C LEU A 205 -0.26 6.75 -2.24
N ALA A 206 0.13 6.36 -1.03
CA ALA A 206 -0.78 5.80 -0.04
C ALA A 206 -1.88 6.79 0.37
N ARG A 207 -1.52 8.07 0.58
CA ARG A 207 -2.51 9.13 0.88
C ARG A 207 -3.48 9.34 -0.26
N LEU A 208 -2.96 9.41 -1.48
CA LEU A 208 -3.80 9.60 -2.67
C LEU A 208 -4.79 8.44 -2.84
N ASN A 209 -4.34 7.19 -2.68
CA ASN A 209 -5.22 6.02 -2.72
C ASN A 209 -6.32 6.09 -1.65
N LEU A 210 -5.95 6.44 -0.40
CA LEU A 210 -6.93 6.61 0.67
C LEU A 210 -7.95 7.71 0.34
N THR A 211 -7.50 8.87 -0.11
CA THR A 211 -8.38 9.99 -0.48
C THR A 211 -9.37 9.59 -1.57
N ILE A 212 -8.90 8.95 -2.66
CA ILE A 212 -9.74 8.52 -3.77
C ILE A 212 -10.78 7.49 -3.30
N ILE A 213 -10.35 6.48 -2.55
CA ILE A 213 -11.25 5.43 -2.05
C ILE A 213 -12.28 6.00 -1.08
N LEU A 214 -11.86 6.85 -0.15
CA LEU A 214 -12.77 7.49 0.81
C LEU A 214 -13.78 8.40 0.09
N HIS A 215 -13.36 9.12 -0.95
CA HIS A 215 -14.28 9.91 -1.76
C HIS A 215 -15.38 9.03 -2.37
N HIS A 216 -15.03 8.01 -3.15
CA HIS A 216 -16.03 7.18 -3.82
C HIS A 216 -16.92 6.42 -2.84
N LEU A 217 -16.36 5.89 -1.75
CA LEU A 217 -17.13 5.16 -0.74
C LEU A 217 -18.08 6.09 0.01
N SER A 218 -17.61 7.25 0.45
CA SER A 218 -18.42 8.17 1.26
C SER A 218 -19.64 8.69 0.51
N VAL A 219 -19.53 8.88 -0.81
CA VAL A 219 -20.61 9.44 -1.63
C VAL A 219 -21.60 8.38 -2.12
N GLY A 220 -21.15 7.13 -2.32
CA GLY A 220 -21.98 6.07 -2.90
C GLY A 220 -22.53 5.04 -1.91
N TYR A 221 -21.91 4.91 -0.73
CA TYR A 221 -22.14 3.76 0.14
C TYR A 221 -22.27 4.15 1.62
N LYS A 222 -23.04 3.33 2.33
CA LYS A 222 -22.99 3.18 3.79
C LYS A 222 -22.33 1.86 4.12
N TRP A 223 -21.58 1.83 5.22
CA TRP A 223 -20.98 0.61 5.71
C TRP A 223 -21.01 0.54 7.23
N GLU A 224 -21.13 -0.68 7.74
CA GLU A 224 -21.18 -0.97 9.17
C GLU A 224 -20.28 -2.18 9.49
N LEU A 225 -19.63 -2.14 10.65
CA LEU A 225 -18.85 -3.27 11.17
C LEU A 225 -19.80 -4.37 11.64
N LEU A 226 -19.61 -5.58 11.14
CA LEU A 226 -20.38 -6.75 11.61
C LEU A 226 -20.01 -7.11 13.05
N ASN A 227 -18.76 -6.89 13.45
CA ASN A 227 -18.31 -7.07 14.83
C ASN A 227 -17.48 -5.86 15.30
N PRO A 228 -18.12 -4.84 15.88
CA PRO A 228 -17.43 -3.64 16.37
C PRO A 228 -16.43 -3.91 17.51
N ASN A 229 -16.57 -5.02 18.23
CA ASN A 229 -15.78 -5.36 19.42
C ASN A 229 -14.73 -6.46 19.15
N ALA A 230 -14.44 -6.74 17.88
CA ALA A 230 -13.40 -7.68 17.50
C ALA A 230 -12.06 -7.31 18.18
N LYS A 231 -11.40 -8.31 18.77
CA LYS A 231 -10.07 -8.14 19.35
C LYS A 231 -9.07 -7.71 18.27
N ILE A 232 -8.08 -6.91 18.64
CA ILE A 232 -7.02 -6.48 17.73
C ILE A 232 -5.81 -7.41 17.92
N SER A 233 -5.35 -8.02 16.83
CA SER A 233 -4.03 -8.64 16.78
C SER A 233 -3.01 -7.59 16.37
N HIS A 234 -1.94 -7.42 17.13
CA HIS A 234 -0.88 -6.45 16.83
C HIS A 234 0.25 -7.04 15.98
N PHE A 235 0.42 -8.36 16.01
CA PHE A 235 1.43 -9.06 15.21
C PHE A 235 0.78 -9.82 14.05
N PRO A 236 1.37 -9.83 12.85
CA PRO A 236 2.55 -9.06 12.43
C PRO A 236 2.22 -7.57 12.23
N HIS A 237 0.99 -7.23 11.86
CA HIS A 237 0.48 -5.86 11.73
C HIS A 237 -0.82 -5.71 12.52
N PRO A 238 -1.09 -4.53 13.11
CA PRO A 238 -2.36 -4.25 13.76
C PRO A 238 -3.54 -4.48 12.82
N ARG A 239 -4.44 -5.41 13.18
CA ARG A 239 -5.72 -5.63 12.51
C ARG A 239 -6.72 -6.33 13.43
N PRO A 240 -8.04 -6.12 13.24
CA PRO A 240 -9.06 -6.94 13.89
C PRO A 240 -8.91 -8.43 13.52
N VAL A 241 -9.12 -9.31 14.49
CA VAL A 241 -8.94 -10.78 14.32
C VAL A 241 -9.90 -11.39 13.29
N ASP A 242 -11.05 -10.77 13.08
CA ASP A 242 -12.07 -11.15 12.09
C ASP A 242 -11.83 -10.50 10.72
N GLY A 243 -10.73 -9.75 10.55
CA GLY A 243 -10.41 -9.04 9.32
C GLY A 243 -11.23 -7.76 9.09
N ALA A 244 -11.93 -7.25 10.11
CA ALA A 244 -12.81 -6.09 10.01
C ALA A 244 -13.98 -6.30 9.03
N ALA A 245 -14.71 -7.41 9.22
CA ALA A 245 -15.84 -7.74 8.35
C ALA A 245 -16.91 -6.63 8.39
N MET A 246 -17.33 -6.17 7.20
CA MET A 246 -18.25 -5.05 7.03
C MET A 246 -19.39 -5.42 6.09
N LYS A 247 -20.56 -4.83 6.33
CA LYS A 247 -21.69 -4.84 5.40
C LYS A 247 -21.77 -3.50 4.69
N PHE A 248 -21.92 -3.53 3.38
CA PHE A 248 -22.09 -2.35 2.54
C PHE A 248 -23.52 -2.28 2.01
N SER A 249 -24.06 -1.06 1.93
CA SER A 249 -25.31 -0.75 1.23
C SER A 249 -25.13 0.52 0.42
N THR A 250 -25.86 0.66 -0.68
CA THR A 250 -25.90 1.93 -1.43
C THR A 250 -26.54 3.03 -0.58
N LEU A 251 -26.10 4.27 -0.80
CA LEU A 251 -26.67 5.46 -0.16
C LEU A 251 -28.06 5.79 -0.68
#